data_AF-A0A1Q7J8F2-F1
#
_entry.id   AF-A0A1Q7J8F2-F1
#
_cell.length_a   1.000
_cell.length_b   1.000
_cell.length_c   1.000
_cell.angle_alpha   90.00
_cell.angle_beta   90.00
_cell.angle_gamma   90.00
#
_symmetry.space_group_name_H-M   'P 1'
#
loop_
_entity.id
_entity.type
_entity.pdbx_description
1 polymer ?
#
loop_
_entity_poly.entity_id
_entity_poly.type
_entity_poly.pdbx_seq_one_letter_code
_entity_poly.pdbx_strand_id
1 'polypeptide(L)'
;MSQFPIRRMRRLRRTAALRRLVQETHLVPAQLVWPLFACHGEGVRREVATLPGVYQTSVDELVKDAERACRLGLGGIILFGLPRTKDATGSEAYDEQGIVQQAARAVKRAAPDLLVVGDVCLCEYTDHGHCGVIQDGEVENDASVYLLGKVAVTQARAGIDLVAPSDMMDGRVAGIRKALDAAGFSRVPIMSYAAKMASAFYGPFRDRQSYQMQGGNADEAMKEIELDVSEGADIILVKPALPCLDLIRRAKQQFGSPLAAYQVSGEYAMIKAAGERGMLDEQRAMWETLYAIRRAGADIVLSYFAPCAAEQL
;
A
#
# COMPACT_ATOMS: atom_id res chain seq x y z
N MET A 1 -21.87 47.91 -23.45
CA MET A 1 -22.13 47.49 -22.05
C MET A 1 -21.09 46.44 -21.67
N SER A 2 -20.13 46.80 -20.83
CA SER A 2 -19.06 45.88 -20.40
C SER A 2 -19.59 44.92 -19.32
N GLN A 3 -19.81 43.66 -19.68
CA GLN A 3 -19.94 42.58 -18.69
C GLN A 3 -18.55 42.19 -18.20
N PHE A 4 -18.01 42.90 -17.20
CA PHE A 4 -16.71 42.51 -16.65
C PHE A 4 -16.58 42.59 -15.12
N PRO A 5 -16.32 41.46 -14.45
CA PRO A 5 -16.78 40.11 -14.78
C PRO A 5 -18.16 39.81 -14.16
N ILE A 6 -19.08 39.22 -14.93
CA ILE A 6 -20.33 38.63 -14.41
C ILE A 6 -20.04 37.34 -13.63
N ARG A 7 -19.23 36.44 -14.19
CA ARG A 7 -18.81 35.20 -13.51
C ARG A 7 -17.60 35.48 -12.63
N ARG A 8 -17.76 35.35 -11.31
CA ARG A 8 -16.70 35.61 -10.32
C ARG A 8 -16.43 34.37 -9.48
N MET A 9 -15.42 33.59 -9.88
CA MET A 9 -15.05 32.34 -9.18
C MET A 9 -14.65 32.57 -7.71
N ARG A 10 -14.20 33.79 -7.35
CA ARG A 10 -13.88 34.16 -5.96
C ARG A 10 -15.10 34.17 -5.03
N ARG A 11 -16.34 34.24 -5.55
CA ARG A 11 -17.57 34.27 -4.74
C ARG A 11 -17.65 33.07 -3.79
N LEU A 12 -17.39 31.86 -4.29
CA LEU A 12 -17.42 30.62 -3.51
C LEU A 12 -16.17 30.39 -2.66
N ARG A 13 -15.13 31.23 -2.81
CA ARG A 13 -13.85 31.09 -2.09
C ARG A 13 -13.73 32.02 -0.87
N ARG A 14 -14.68 32.96 -0.72
CA ARG A 14 -14.58 34.11 0.20
C ARG A 14 -14.49 33.72 1.68
N THR A 15 -15.26 32.72 2.12
CA THR A 15 -15.32 32.31 3.54
C THR A 15 -15.03 30.82 3.67
N ALA A 16 -14.58 30.40 4.85
CA ALA A 16 -14.38 28.98 5.15
C ALA A 16 -15.68 28.18 4.98
N ALA A 17 -16.83 28.74 5.38
CA ALA A 17 -18.14 28.11 5.19
C ALA A 17 -18.47 27.87 3.70
N LEU A 18 -18.21 28.85 2.83
CA LEU A 18 -18.44 28.71 1.39
C LEU A 18 -17.50 27.66 0.77
N ARG A 19 -16.20 27.69 1.13
CA ARG A 19 -15.23 26.69 0.65
C ARG A 19 -15.60 25.28 1.07
N ARG A 20 -16.04 25.10 2.33
CA ARG A 20 -16.50 23.81 2.86
C ARG A 20 -17.75 23.31 2.14
N LEU A 21 -18.72 24.20 1.89
CA LEU A 21 -19.98 23.85 1.23
C LEU A 21 -19.79 23.31 -0.20
N VAL A 22 -18.78 23.81 -0.92
CA VAL A 22 -18.55 23.46 -2.34
C VAL A 22 -17.34 22.55 -2.54
N GLN A 23 -16.76 22.02 -1.46
CA GLN A 23 -15.63 21.10 -1.55
C GLN A 23 -16.08 19.81 -2.25
N GLU A 24 -15.35 19.40 -3.29
CA GLU A 24 -15.72 18.24 -4.10
C GLU A 24 -15.12 16.93 -3.57
N THR A 25 -13.98 17.01 -2.89
CA THR A 25 -13.24 15.84 -2.39
C THR A 25 -13.19 15.87 -0.88
N HIS A 26 -13.70 14.81 -0.27
CA HIS A 26 -13.65 14.56 1.16
C HIS A 26 -12.84 13.30 1.44
N LEU A 27 -12.29 13.21 2.66
CA LEU A 27 -11.60 12.03 3.16
C LEU A 27 -12.25 11.66 4.49
N VAL A 28 -12.38 10.36 4.74
CA VAL A 28 -12.81 9.79 6.03
C VAL A 28 -11.78 8.75 6.48
N PRO A 29 -11.62 8.51 7.79
CA PRO A 29 -10.61 7.56 8.29
C PRO A 29 -10.71 6.16 7.66
N ALA A 30 -11.91 5.69 7.37
CA ALA A 30 -12.16 4.39 6.74
C ALA A 30 -11.59 4.23 5.32
N GLN A 31 -11.11 5.31 4.69
CA GLN A 31 -10.43 5.28 3.38
C GLN A 31 -8.90 5.19 3.51
N LEU A 32 -8.37 5.14 4.73
CA LEU A 32 -6.94 5.10 5.01
C LEU A 32 -6.52 3.72 5.51
N VAL A 33 -5.47 3.18 4.91
CA VAL A 33 -4.80 1.96 5.35
C VAL A 33 -3.42 2.32 5.87
N TRP A 34 -3.08 1.89 7.09
CA TRP A 34 -1.81 2.23 7.74
C TRP A 34 -0.75 1.13 7.54
N PRO A 35 0.39 1.42 6.88
CA PRO A 35 1.50 0.48 6.78
C PRO A 35 2.25 0.29 8.10
N LEU A 36 2.42 -0.96 8.52
CA LEU A 36 3.13 -1.36 9.75
C LEU A 36 4.23 -2.39 9.46
N PHE A 37 5.35 -2.31 10.16
CA PHE A 37 6.51 -3.19 9.98
C PHE A 37 6.69 -4.12 11.19
N ALA A 38 6.45 -5.40 11.01
CA ALA A 38 6.58 -6.43 12.04
C ALA A 38 8.00 -7.02 12.04
N CYS A 39 8.67 -7.07 13.18
CA CYS A 39 9.95 -7.77 13.35
C CYS A 39 9.90 -8.74 14.53
N HIS A 40 10.84 -9.69 14.56
CA HIS A 40 10.98 -10.60 15.70
C HIS A 40 11.47 -9.89 16.97
N GLY A 41 11.07 -10.41 18.13
CA GLY A 41 11.49 -9.91 19.44
C GLY A 41 10.29 -9.66 20.36
N GLU A 42 10.54 -8.96 21.47
CA GLU A 42 9.55 -8.53 22.46
C GLU A 42 9.92 -7.12 22.93
N GLY A 43 8.93 -6.23 23.10
CA GLY A 43 9.15 -4.84 23.49
C GLY A 43 9.98 -4.01 22.50
N VAL A 44 10.09 -4.45 21.24
CA VAL A 44 10.87 -3.75 20.22
C VAL A 44 10.01 -2.67 19.58
N ARG A 45 10.46 -1.42 19.64
CA ARG A 45 9.93 -0.30 18.86
C ARG A 45 11.09 0.59 18.40
N ARG A 46 11.54 0.38 17.17
CA ARG A 46 12.71 1.06 16.59
C ARG A 46 12.29 1.94 15.44
N GLU A 47 12.59 3.23 15.53
CA GLU A 47 12.27 4.18 14.48
C GLU A 47 13.07 3.90 13.20
N VAL A 48 12.42 4.03 12.05
CA VAL A 48 13.06 3.95 10.75
C VAL A 48 13.73 5.29 10.47
N ALA A 49 15.06 5.31 10.41
CA ALA A 49 15.83 6.56 10.34
C ALA A 49 15.44 7.50 9.18
N THR A 50 15.00 6.96 8.04
CA THR A 50 14.58 7.74 6.87
C THR A 50 13.10 8.12 6.88
N LEU A 51 12.32 7.63 7.85
CA LEU A 51 10.87 7.84 7.97
C LEU A 51 10.52 8.21 9.41
N PRO A 52 10.75 9.47 9.83
CA PRO A 52 10.45 9.93 11.18
C PRO A 52 8.99 9.62 11.57
N GLY A 53 8.78 9.05 12.75
CA GLY A 53 7.48 8.59 13.25
C GLY A 53 7.00 7.23 12.72
N VAL A 54 7.78 6.54 11.89
CA VAL A 54 7.51 5.18 11.41
C VAL A 54 8.43 4.21 12.14
N TYR A 55 7.90 3.08 12.59
CA TYR A 55 8.61 2.14 13.46
C TYR A 55 8.63 0.72 12.90
N GLN A 56 9.71 0.00 13.18
CA GLN A 56 9.80 -1.45 13.17
C GLN A 56 9.45 -1.95 14.57
N THR A 57 8.44 -2.79 14.68
CA THR A 57 7.88 -3.20 15.97
C THR A 57 7.85 -4.71 16.13
N SER A 58 8.11 -5.20 17.34
CA SER A 58 7.76 -6.58 17.69
C SER A 58 6.24 -6.76 17.70
N VAL A 59 5.77 -8.01 17.69
CA VAL A 59 4.34 -8.33 17.58
C VAL A 59 3.53 -7.69 18.72
N ASP A 60 4.05 -7.71 19.95
CA ASP A 60 3.40 -7.10 21.12
C ASP A 60 3.27 -5.57 21.01
N GLU A 61 4.26 -4.89 20.43
CA GLU A 61 4.20 -3.46 20.17
C GLU A 61 3.30 -3.11 18.98
N LEU A 62 3.31 -3.94 17.93
CA LEU A 62 2.48 -3.77 16.74
C LEU A 62 0.99 -3.87 17.06
N VAL A 63 0.61 -4.76 17.99
CA VAL A 63 -0.79 -4.89 18.45
C VAL A 63 -1.31 -3.57 19.01
N LYS A 64 -0.49 -2.79 19.72
CA LYS A 64 -0.89 -1.46 20.25
C LYS A 64 -1.22 -0.49 19.13
N ASP A 65 -0.46 -0.54 18.03
CA ASP A 65 -0.71 0.26 16.83
C ASP A 65 -1.98 -0.20 16.09
N ALA A 66 -2.25 -1.51 16.04
CA ALA A 66 -3.49 -2.05 15.50
C ALA A 66 -4.73 -1.62 16.31
N GLU A 67 -4.69 -1.68 17.64
CA GLU A 67 -5.76 -1.17 18.49
C GLU A 67 -5.97 0.35 18.30
N ARG A 68 -4.88 1.11 18.13
CA ARG A 68 -4.96 2.53 17.78
C ARG A 68 -5.64 2.74 16.43
N ALA A 69 -5.29 1.96 15.41
CA ALA A 69 -5.93 2.01 14.10
C ALA A 69 -7.45 1.82 14.20
N CYS A 70 -7.88 0.83 15.01
CA CYS A 70 -9.30 0.58 15.28
C CYS A 70 -9.97 1.78 15.98
N ARG A 71 -9.35 2.35 17.03
CA ARG A 71 -9.91 3.53 17.73
C ARG A 71 -10.05 4.75 16.82
N LEU A 72 -9.13 4.93 15.89
CA LEU A 72 -9.15 6.02 14.91
C LEU A 72 -10.12 5.77 13.74
N GLY A 73 -10.75 4.59 13.67
CA GLY A 73 -11.66 4.23 12.58
C GLY A 73 -10.97 4.08 11.23
N LEU A 74 -9.68 3.72 11.22
CA LEU A 74 -8.95 3.46 9.97
C LEU A 74 -9.58 2.29 9.21
N GLY A 75 -9.50 2.33 7.89
CA GLY A 75 -10.02 1.27 7.02
C GLY A 75 -9.30 -0.06 7.17
N GLY A 76 -8.06 -0.03 7.66
CA GLY A 76 -7.28 -1.23 7.99
C GLY A 76 -5.81 -0.92 8.19
N ILE A 77 -5.02 -1.98 8.33
CA ILE A 77 -3.55 -1.95 8.34
C ILE A 77 -3.00 -2.84 7.23
N ILE A 78 -1.78 -2.56 6.76
CA ILE A 78 -1.02 -3.48 5.92
C ILE A 78 0.27 -3.88 6.61
N LEU A 79 0.52 -5.18 6.69
CA LEU A 79 1.68 -5.75 7.37
C LEU A 79 2.83 -6.00 6.40
N PHE A 80 4.01 -5.48 6.75
CA PHE A 80 5.29 -5.79 6.13
C PHE A 80 6.17 -6.53 7.16
N GLY A 81 6.66 -7.71 6.81
CA GLY A 81 7.49 -8.52 7.69
C GLY A 81 8.98 -8.24 7.53
N LEU A 82 9.69 -8.19 8.66
CA LEU A 82 11.15 -8.13 8.74
C LEU A 82 11.63 -9.46 9.35
N PRO A 83 12.05 -10.41 8.50
CA PRO A 83 12.38 -11.75 8.94
C PRO A 83 13.65 -11.78 9.77
N ARG A 84 13.83 -12.87 10.54
CA ARG A 84 15.05 -13.06 11.33
C ARG A 84 16.21 -13.48 10.44
N THR A 85 15.91 -14.31 9.45
CA THR A 85 16.88 -14.89 8.52
C THR A 85 16.37 -14.74 7.10
N LYS A 86 17.30 -14.49 6.18
CA LYS A 86 17.02 -14.42 4.75
C LYS A 86 17.70 -15.60 4.05
N ASP A 87 17.06 -16.13 3.01
CA ASP A 87 17.59 -17.21 2.17
C ASP A 87 17.23 -16.98 0.71
N ALA A 88 17.76 -17.77 -0.21
CA ALA A 88 17.57 -17.59 -1.66
C ALA A 88 16.11 -17.68 -2.14
N THR A 89 15.20 -18.23 -1.33
CA THR A 89 13.79 -18.44 -1.69
C THR A 89 12.82 -17.64 -0.82
N GLY A 90 13.32 -16.93 0.18
CA GLY A 90 12.53 -16.20 1.15
C GLY A 90 11.64 -17.10 2.00
N SER A 91 12.16 -18.22 2.51
CA SER A 91 11.32 -19.28 3.10
C SER A 91 10.44 -18.84 4.27
N GLU A 92 10.88 -17.86 5.06
CA GLU A 92 10.08 -17.32 6.17
C GLU A 92 8.80 -16.61 5.69
N ALA A 93 8.74 -16.13 4.44
CA ALA A 93 7.55 -15.49 3.89
C ALA A 93 6.33 -16.42 3.87
N TYR A 94 6.56 -17.71 3.65
CA TYR A 94 5.53 -18.75 3.58
C TYR A 94 5.63 -19.77 4.72
N ASP A 95 6.34 -19.44 5.80
CA ASP A 95 6.31 -20.22 7.04
C ASP A 95 4.99 -19.91 7.79
N GLU A 96 4.31 -20.94 8.31
CA GLU A 96 3.12 -20.76 9.15
C GLU A 96 3.45 -19.99 10.45
N GLN A 97 4.71 -20.03 10.90
CA GLN A 97 5.27 -19.25 12.00
C GLN A 97 6.10 -18.06 11.52
N GLY A 98 5.99 -17.64 10.27
CA GLY A 98 6.61 -16.42 9.76
C GLY A 98 6.13 -15.17 10.50
N ILE A 99 6.93 -14.10 10.48
CA ILE A 99 6.64 -12.90 11.29
C ILE A 99 5.30 -12.23 10.94
N VAL A 100 4.91 -12.21 9.67
CA VAL A 100 3.60 -11.65 9.24
C VAL A 100 2.45 -12.50 9.75
N GLN A 101 2.59 -13.83 9.69
CA GLN A 101 1.59 -14.79 10.17
C GLN A 101 1.42 -14.68 11.68
N GLN A 102 2.51 -14.52 12.43
CA GLN A 102 2.47 -14.26 13.88
C GLN A 102 1.76 -12.93 14.20
N ALA A 103 2.12 -11.85 13.49
CA ALA A 103 1.53 -10.53 13.68
C ALA A 103 0.02 -10.54 13.34
N ALA A 104 -0.38 -11.14 12.23
CA ALA A 104 -1.78 -11.28 11.83
C ALA A 104 -2.61 -11.97 12.90
N ARG A 105 -2.16 -13.15 13.39
CA ARG A 105 -2.85 -13.88 14.47
C ARG A 105 -2.99 -13.06 15.74
N ALA A 106 -1.96 -12.30 16.11
CA ALA A 106 -2.00 -11.45 17.30
C ALA A 106 -2.98 -10.27 17.14
N VAL A 107 -2.94 -9.60 15.98
CA VAL A 107 -3.86 -8.51 15.66
C VAL A 107 -5.30 -8.99 15.62
N LYS A 108 -5.61 -10.10 14.93
CA LYS A 108 -6.99 -10.62 14.88
C LYS A 108 -7.53 -11.04 16.25
N ARG A 109 -6.66 -11.38 17.21
CA ARG A 109 -7.09 -11.63 18.61
C ARG A 109 -7.39 -10.34 19.37
N ALA A 110 -6.60 -9.29 19.18
CA ALA A 110 -6.73 -8.03 19.94
C ALA A 110 -7.75 -7.05 19.32
N ALA A 111 -7.83 -7.02 17.99
CA ALA A 111 -8.70 -6.15 17.20
C ALA A 111 -9.37 -6.96 16.08
N PRO A 112 -10.33 -7.85 16.41
CA PRO A 112 -10.94 -8.80 15.45
C PRO A 112 -11.65 -8.11 14.27
N ASP A 113 -12.19 -6.91 14.49
CA ASP A 113 -12.92 -6.14 13.48
C ASP A 113 -12.01 -5.27 12.60
N LEU A 114 -10.72 -5.17 12.92
CA LEU A 114 -9.76 -4.45 12.08
C LEU A 114 -9.44 -5.30 10.85
N LEU A 115 -9.54 -4.69 9.67
CA LEU A 115 -9.10 -5.30 8.42
C LEU A 115 -7.57 -5.34 8.38
N VAL A 116 -7.02 -6.53 8.19
CA VAL A 116 -5.58 -6.78 8.11
C VAL A 116 -5.23 -7.20 6.68
N VAL A 117 -4.44 -6.37 6.01
CA VAL A 117 -3.86 -6.66 4.70
C VAL A 117 -2.47 -7.28 4.87
N GLY A 118 -2.19 -8.36 4.15
CA GLY A 118 -0.85 -8.95 4.05
C GLY A 118 -0.17 -8.57 2.75
N ASP A 119 1.04 -7.99 2.81
CA ASP A 119 1.90 -7.85 1.62
C ASP A 119 2.39 -9.24 1.19
N VAL A 120 2.20 -9.56 -0.09
CA VAL A 120 2.66 -10.83 -0.68
C VAL A 120 3.82 -10.53 -1.62
N CYS A 121 5.03 -10.78 -1.14
CA CYS A 121 6.28 -10.56 -1.87
C CYS A 121 7.42 -11.32 -1.18
N LEU A 122 8.52 -11.56 -1.88
CA LEU A 122 9.71 -12.23 -1.32
C LEU A 122 10.87 -11.28 -0.98
N CYS A 123 10.80 -10.00 -1.38
CA CYS A 123 11.99 -9.14 -1.38
C CYS A 123 12.59 -8.84 0.00
N GLU A 124 11.78 -8.87 1.06
CA GLU A 124 12.29 -8.68 2.41
C GLU A 124 12.84 -9.97 3.02
N TYR A 125 12.53 -11.11 2.40
CA TYR A 125 12.87 -12.45 2.85
C TYR A 125 14.03 -13.07 2.09
N THR A 126 14.32 -12.58 0.89
CA THR A 126 15.43 -13.07 0.09
C THR A 126 16.77 -12.43 0.47
N ASP A 127 17.85 -13.21 0.47
CA ASP A 127 19.21 -12.71 0.76
C ASP A 127 19.75 -11.78 -0.33
N HIS A 128 19.30 -11.97 -1.57
CA HIS A 128 19.59 -11.11 -2.71
C HIS A 128 18.67 -9.88 -2.80
N GLY A 129 17.51 -9.89 -2.11
CA GLY A 129 16.58 -8.76 -2.01
C GLY A 129 15.68 -8.53 -3.22
N HIS A 130 15.55 -9.51 -4.12
CA HIS A 130 14.63 -9.48 -5.27
C HIS A 130 13.26 -10.03 -4.88
N CYS A 131 12.22 -9.63 -5.62
CA CYS A 131 10.82 -9.99 -5.34
C CYS A 131 10.46 -11.45 -5.66
N GLY A 132 11.40 -12.22 -6.19
CA GLY A 132 11.19 -13.57 -6.71
C GLY A 132 12.45 -14.44 -6.58
N VAL A 133 12.33 -15.70 -7.00
CA VAL A 133 13.42 -16.67 -7.05
C VAL A 133 14.42 -16.27 -8.13
N ILE A 134 15.73 -16.40 -7.86
CA ILE A 134 16.77 -16.20 -8.88
C ILE A 134 17.13 -17.54 -9.52
N GLN A 135 17.06 -17.60 -10.85
CA GLN A 135 17.59 -18.69 -11.67
C GLN A 135 18.40 -18.11 -12.83
N ASP A 136 19.58 -18.66 -13.09
CA ASP A 136 20.48 -18.23 -14.17
C ASP A 136 20.82 -16.71 -14.13
N GLY A 137 20.79 -16.10 -12.94
CA GLY A 137 21.09 -14.68 -12.73
C GLY A 137 19.90 -13.73 -12.93
N GLU A 138 18.72 -14.26 -13.27
CA GLU A 138 17.49 -13.49 -13.48
C GLU A 138 16.41 -13.90 -12.48
N VAL A 139 15.41 -13.02 -12.29
CA VAL A 139 14.25 -13.36 -11.46
C VAL A 139 13.32 -14.24 -12.29
N GLU A 140 13.14 -15.48 -11.88
CA GLU A 140 12.32 -16.46 -12.60
C GLU A 140 10.85 -16.29 -12.22
N ASN A 141 9.99 -16.08 -13.22
CA ASN A 141 8.61 -15.67 -13.03
C ASN A 141 7.76 -16.77 -12.36
N ASP A 142 7.76 -17.98 -12.92
CA ASP A 142 6.75 -19.00 -12.59
C ASP A 142 7.03 -19.64 -11.23
N ALA A 143 8.29 -19.89 -10.91
CA ALA A 143 8.74 -20.32 -9.59
C ALA A 143 8.43 -19.26 -8.53
N SER A 144 8.54 -17.97 -8.87
CA SER A 144 8.14 -16.88 -7.98
C SER A 144 6.63 -16.90 -7.74
N VAL A 145 5.81 -16.99 -8.79
CA VAL A 145 4.34 -17.11 -8.67
C VAL A 145 3.93 -18.30 -7.81
N TYR A 146 4.61 -19.44 -7.94
CA TYR A 146 4.36 -20.61 -7.10
C TYR A 146 4.62 -20.33 -5.61
N LEU A 147 5.72 -19.66 -5.27
CA LEU A 147 6.01 -19.29 -3.88
C LEU A 147 5.06 -18.21 -3.36
N LEU A 148 4.68 -17.22 -4.17
CA LEU A 148 3.72 -16.18 -3.81
C LEU A 148 2.35 -16.77 -3.47
N GLY A 149 1.90 -17.80 -4.20
CA GLY A 149 0.72 -18.58 -3.84
C GLY A 149 0.81 -19.22 -2.45
N LYS A 150 1.98 -19.76 -2.06
CA LYS A 150 2.19 -20.28 -0.71
C LYS A 150 2.14 -19.20 0.35
N VAL A 151 2.77 -18.05 0.10
CA VAL A 151 2.72 -16.88 1.01
C VAL A 151 1.28 -16.45 1.26
N ALA A 152 0.49 -16.28 0.18
CA ALA A 152 -0.91 -15.90 0.29
C ALA A 152 -1.74 -16.91 1.10
N VAL A 153 -1.52 -18.21 0.89
CA VAL A 153 -2.24 -19.27 1.63
C VAL A 153 -1.88 -19.27 3.11
N THR A 154 -0.59 -19.14 3.48
CA THR A 154 -0.20 -19.12 4.90
C THR A 154 -0.64 -17.84 5.61
N GLN A 155 -0.64 -16.71 4.90
CA GLN A 155 -1.23 -15.46 5.38
C GLN A 155 -2.75 -15.60 5.63
N ALA A 156 -3.50 -16.16 4.67
CA ALA A 156 -4.93 -16.39 4.82
C ALA A 156 -5.24 -17.32 6.01
N ARG A 157 -4.47 -18.41 6.19
CA ARG A 157 -4.57 -19.29 7.38
C ARG A 157 -4.32 -18.56 8.69
N ALA A 158 -3.47 -17.52 8.69
CA ALA A 158 -3.16 -16.72 9.86
C ALA A 158 -4.24 -15.66 10.18
N GLY A 159 -5.26 -15.52 9.34
CA GLY A 159 -6.36 -14.58 9.52
C GLY A 159 -6.17 -13.24 8.81
N ILE A 160 -5.27 -13.16 7.82
CA ILE A 160 -5.23 -12.02 6.89
C ILE A 160 -6.56 -11.94 6.14
N ASP A 161 -7.19 -10.76 6.17
CA ASP A 161 -8.50 -10.53 5.57
C ASP A 161 -8.39 -10.27 4.07
N LEU A 162 -7.24 -9.79 3.59
CA LEU A 162 -6.98 -9.40 2.22
C LEU A 162 -5.49 -9.60 1.89
N VAL A 163 -5.16 -10.21 0.75
CA VAL A 163 -3.77 -10.34 0.30
C VAL A 163 -3.44 -9.30 -0.77
N ALA A 164 -2.22 -8.77 -0.74
CA ALA A 164 -1.80 -7.71 -1.64
C ALA A 164 -0.46 -8.02 -2.31
N PRO A 165 -0.45 -8.71 -3.48
CA PRO A 165 0.77 -9.04 -4.20
C PRO A 165 1.46 -7.79 -4.73
N SER A 166 2.72 -7.61 -4.32
CA SER A 166 3.53 -6.44 -4.69
C SER A 166 4.80 -6.80 -5.46
N ASP A 167 4.90 -8.05 -5.91
CA ASP A 167 6.06 -8.64 -6.57
C ASP A 167 6.29 -8.17 -8.02
N MET A 168 5.22 -7.88 -8.77
CA MET A 168 5.23 -7.58 -10.22
C MET A 168 5.65 -8.76 -11.11
N MET A 169 5.26 -9.98 -10.77
CA MET A 169 5.38 -11.15 -11.65
C MET A 169 4.18 -11.24 -12.62
N ASP A 170 4.39 -11.75 -13.82
CA ASP A 170 3.31 -11.99 -14.77
C ASP A 170 2.42 -13.15 -14.28
N GLY A 171 1.09 -13.00 -14.34
CA GLY A 171 0.16 -14.04 -13.93
C GLY A 171 0.00 -14.26 -12.43
N ARG A 172 0.61 -13.40 -11.58
CA ARG A 172 0.56 -13.56 -10.11
C ARG A 172 -0.85 -13.58 -9.55
N VAL A 173 -1.78 -12.78 -10.09
CA VAL A 173 -3.14 -12.69 -9.56
C VAL A 173 -3.86 -14.01 -9.79
N ALA A 174 -3.81 -14.55 -11.01
CA ALA A 174 -4.39 -15.84 -11.31
C ALA A 174 -3.72 -16.98 -10.52
N GLY A 175 -2.39 -16.94 -10.36
CA GLY A 175 -1.64 -17.92 -9.58
C GLY A 175 -2.04 -17.93 -8.10
N ILE A 176 -2.10 -16.76 -7.48
CA ILE A 176 -2.53 -16.57 -6.08
C ILE A 176 -4.00 -16.96 -5.90
N ARG A 177 -4.89 -16.54 -6.80
CA ARG A 177 -6.32 -16.88 -6.75
C ARG A 177 -6.53 -18.40 -6.75
N LYS A 178 -5.87 -19.11 -7.67
CA LYS A 178 -5.90 -20.60 -7.74
C LYS A 178 -5.37 -21.23 -6.46
N ALA A 179 -4.27 -20.73 -5.90
CA ALA A 179 -3.69 -21.26 -4.67
C ALA A 179 -4.63 -21.08 -3.47
N LEU A 180 -5.22 -19.90 -3.31
CA LEU A 180 -6.20 -19.61 -2.27
C LEU A 180 -7.45 -20.48 -2.42
N ASP A 181 -7.99 -20.62 -3.64
CA ASP A 181 -9.18 -21.46 -3.90
C ASP A 181 -8.93 -22.93 -3.57
N ALA A 182 -7.80 -23.49 -4.03
CA ALA A 182 -7.42 -24.86 -3.75
C ALA A 182 -7.22 -25.12 -2.26
N ALA A 183 -6.83 -24.11 -1.49
CA ALA A 183 -6.65 -24.18 -0.03
C ALA A 183 -7.93 -23.85 0.76
N GLY A 184 -9.06 -23.59 0.11
CA GLY A 184 -10.35 -23.29 0.77
C GLY A 184 -10.55 -21.82 1.17
N PHE A 185 -9.73 -20.89 0.68
CA PHE A 185 -9.77 -19.45 0.97
C PHE A 185 -10.36 -18.64 -0.20
N SER A 186 -11.43 -19.15 -0.81
CA SER A 186 -12.05 -18.53 -2.00
C SER A 186 -12.68 -17.16 -1.76
N ARG A 187 -12.84 -16.77 -0.49
CA ARG A 187 -13.43 -15.49 -0.08
C ARG A 187 -12.39 -14.41 0.27
N VAL A 188 -11.10 -14.76 0.31
CA VAL A 188 -10.04 -13.79 0.58
C VAL A 188 -9.80 -12.97 -0.69
N PRO A 189 -10.05 -11.65 -0.68
CA PRO A 189 -9.84 -10.78 -1.83
C PRO A 189 -8.36 -10.50 -2.09
N ILE A 190 -8.08 -10.08 -3.31
CA ILE A 190 -6.75 -9.71 -3.81
C ILE A 190 -6.74 -8.21 -4.14
N MET A 191 -5.92 -7.43 -3.42
CA MET A 191 -5.57 -6.05 -3.79
C MET A 191 -4.26 -6.06 -4.54
N SER A 192 -4.33 -6.18 -5.86
CA SER A 192 -3.14 -6.28 -6.67
C SER A 192 -2.44 -4.94 -6.82
N TYR A 193 -1.11 -4.91 -6.65
CA TYR A 193 -0.26 -3.78 -7.03
C TYR A 193 -0.12 -3.70 -8.56
N ALA A 194 -1.27 -3.59 -9.22
CA ALA A 194 -1.45 -3.78 -10.65
C ALA A 194 -0.58 -2.87 -11.51
N ALA A 195 -0.38 -1.62 -11.09
CA ALA A 195 0.55 -0.71 -11.74
C ALA A 195 1.58 -0.23 -10.72
N LYS A 196 2.67 -1.00 -10.58
CA LYS A 196 3.80 -0.66 -9.70
C LYS A 196 5.05 -0.34 -10.51
N MET A 197 5.44 0.93 -10.46
CA MET A 197 6.56 1.44 -11.22
C MET A 197 7.90 1.15 -10.55
N ALA A 198 8.96 1.01 -11.34
CA ALA A 198 10.37 1.04 -10.94
C ALA A 198 10.74 2.47 -10.50
N SER A 199 10.28 2.86 -9.31
CA SER A 199 10.33 4.25 -8.86
C SER A 199 11.49 4.53 -7.91
N ALA A 200 12.12 5.69 -8.10
CA ALA A 200 13.11 6.25 -7.16
C ALA A 200 12.50 6.65 -5.80
N PHE A 201 11.17 6.68 -5.66
CA PHE A 201 10.48 7.09 -4.44
C PHE A 201 10.41 6.00 -3.37
N TYR A 202 10.93 4.79 -3.59
CA TYR A 202 10.89 3.73 -2.58
C TYR A 202 12.04 3.82 -1.55
N GLY A 203 13.06 4.65 -1.78
CA GLY A 203 14.29 4.68 -0.98
C GLY A 203 15.40 3.82 -1.61
N PRO A 204 16.44 3.41 -0.87
CA PRO A 204 17.62 2.72 -1.41
C PRO A 204 17.38 1.24 -1.76
N PHE A 205 16.21 0.90 -2.31
CA PHE A 205 15.96 -0.44 -2.83
C PHE A 205 16.86 -0.69 -4.05
N ARG A 206 17.41 -1.91 -4.15
CA ARG A 206 18.19 -2.37 -5.31
C ARG A 206 17.35 -2.29 -6.59
N ASP A 207 18.01 -2.17 -7.73
CA ASP A 207 17.36 -2.05 -9.04
C ASP A 207 16.36 -3.19 -9.31
N ARG A 208 15.13 -2.83 -9.71
CA ARG A 208 14.01 -3.74 -9.97
C ARG A 208 13.41 -3.55 -11.37
N GLN A 209 14.17 -2.89 -12.26
CA GLN A 209 13.72 -2.52 -13.61
C GLN A 209 13.38 -3.71 -14.52
N SER A 210 13.82 -4.93 -14.22
CA SER A 210 13.50 -6.11 -15.03
C SER A 210 12.07 -6.63 -14.86
N TYR A 211 11.33 -6.16 -13.85
CA TYR A 211 9.93 -6.59 -13.60
C TYR A 211 9.02 -5.45 -13.12
N GLN A 212 9.55 -4.41 -12.45
CA GLN A 212 8.75 -3.22 -12.16
C GLN A 212 8.67 -2.31 -13.39
N MET A 213 7.49 -1.77 -13.64
CA MET A 213 7.20 -1.02 -14.85
C MET A 213 7.99 0.29 -14.98
N GLN A 214 8.30 0.69 -16.20
CA GLN A 214 8.93 1.98 -16.44
C GLN A 214 7.94 3.14 -16.16
N GLY A 215 8.36 4.11 -15.33
CA GLY A 215 7.49 5.22 -14.92
C GLY A 215 6.99 6.15 -16.04
N GLY A 216 7.57 6.06 -17.24
CA GLY A 216 7.14 6.83 -18.42
C GLY A 216 5.98 6.21 -19.20
N ASN A 217 5.57 4.97 -18.88
CA ASN A 217 4.71 4.17 -19.75
C ASN A 217 3.26 4.12 -19.27
N ALA A 218 2.48 5.14 -19.61
CA ALA A 218 1.07 5.22 -19.18
C ALA A 218 0.14 4.17 -19.83
N ASP A 219 0.39 3.80 -21.09
CA ASP A 219 -0.42 2.79 -21.79
C ASP A 219 -0.13 1.37 -21.31
N GLU A 220 1.13 1.09 -20.99
CA GLU A 220 1.54 -0.17 -20.35
C GLU A 220 0.83 -0.32 -19.01
N ALA A 221 0.76 0.74 -18.19
CA ALA A 221 0.08 0.71 -16.90
C ALA A 221 -1.40 0.31 -17.02
N MET A 222 -2.08 0.73 -18.10
CA MET A 222 -3.47 0.31 -18.29
C MET A 222 -3.57 -1.17 -18.72
N LYS A 223 -2.63 -1.66 -19.53
CA LYS A 223 -2.60 -3.08 -19.92
C LYS A 223 -2.34 -3.99 -18.73
N GLU A 224 -1.40 -3.63 -17.88
CA GLU A 224 -1.10 -4.34 -16.62
C GLU A 224 -2.31 -4.40 -15.69
N ILE A 225 -3.03 -3.29 -15.54
CA ILE A 225 -4.29 -3.26 -14.79
C ILE A 225 -5.36 -4.14 -15.44
N GLU A 226 -5.50 -4.08 -16.77
CA GLU A 226 -6.48 -4.89 -17.49
C GLU A 226 -6.22 -6.40 -17.30
N LEU A 227 -4.95 -6.82 -17.36
CA LEU A 227 -4.54 -8.20 -17.12
C LEU A 227 -4.95 -8.64 -15.71
N ASP A 228 -4.60 -7.89 -14.68
CA ASP A 228 -4.96 -8.22 -13.30
C ASP A 228 -6.47 -8.28 -13.04
N VAL A 229 -7.23 -7.35 -13.62
CA VAL A 229 -8.69 -7.37 -13.52
C VAL A 229 -9.23 -8.64 -14.18
N SER A 230 -8.69 -9.03 -15.34
CA SER A 230 -9.09 -10.26 -16.03
C SER A 230 -8.71 -11.54 -15.27
N GLU A 231 -7.64 -11.48 -14.48
CA GLU A 231 -7.15 -12.58 -13.64
C GLU A 231 -7.91 -12.71 -12.30
N GLY A 232 -8.75 -11.73 -11.97
CA GLY A 232 -9.63 -11.77 -10.80
C GLY A 232 -9.17 -10.92 -9.62
N ALA A 233 -8.43 -9.84 -9.84
CA ALA A 233 -8.12 -8.86 -8.79
C ALA A 233 -9.41 -8.14 -8.33
N ASP A 234 -9.66 -8.11 -7.02
CA ASP A 234 -10.83 -7.45 -6.43
C ASP A 234 -10.62 -5.94 -6.27
N ILE A 235 -9.37 -5.53 -6.01
CA ILE A 235 -8.95 -4.13 -5.88
C ILE A 235 -7.67 -3.95 -6.70
N ILE A 236 -7.61 -2.88 -7.50
CA ILE A 236 -6.39 -2.51 -8.24
C ILE A 236 -5.66 -1.39 -7.51
N LEU A 237 -4.33 -1.43 -7.50
CA LEU A 237 -3.50 -0.44 -6.81
C LEU A 237 -2.46 0.18 -7.76
N VAL A 238 -2.35 1.51 -7.71
CA VAL A 238 -1.30 2.28 -8.38
C VAL A 238 -0.22 2.71 -7.38
N LYS A 239 1.06 2.47 -7.70
CA LYS A 239 2.20 2.78 -6.84
C LYS A 239 3.42 3.26 -7.64
N PRO A 240 4.03 4.42 -7.32
CA PRO A 240 3.66 5.37 -6.26
C PRO A 240 2.40 6.17 -6.58
N ALA A 241 1.93 7.01 -5.65
CA ALA A 241 0.67 7.75 -5.82
C ALA A 241 0.90 9.16 -6.39
N LEU A 242 1.65 10.02 -5.69
CA LEU A 242 1.82 11.42 -6.08
C LEU A 242 2.38 11.63 -7.51
N PRO A 243 3.41 10.91 -7.99
CA PRO A 243 3.88 11.05 -9.37
C PRO A 243 2.97 10.38 -10.42
N CYS A 244 1.92 9.68 -10.00
CA CYS A 244 1.05 8.87 -10.89
C CYS A 244 -0.44 9.23 -10.74
N LEU A 245 -0.76 10.47 -10.35
CA LEU A 245 -2.16 10.93 -10.20
C LEU A 245 -2.93 10.88 -11.52
N ASP A 246 -2.26 11.04 -12.66
CA ASP A 246 -2.82 10.87 -14.00
C ASP A 246 -3.17 9.40 -14.28
N LEU A 247 -2.31 8.45 -13.88
CA LEU A 247 -2.58 7.02 -14.00
C LEU A 247 -3.74 6.58 -13.10
N ILE A 248 -3.79 7.09 -11.87
CA ILE A 248 -4.91 6.88 -10.94
C ILE A 248 -6.22 7.36 -11.57
N ARG A 249 -6.22 8.56 -12.17
CA ARG A 249 -7.39 9.11 -12.84
C ARG A 249 -7.82 8.25 -14.01
N ARG A 250 -6.87 7.85 -14.87
CA ARG A 250 -7.15 7.04 -16.06
C ARG A 250 -7.69 5.66 -15.69
N ALA A 251 -7.05 4.99 -14.74
CA ALA A 251 -7.50 3.69 -14.23
C ALA A 251 -8.91 3.76 -13.65
N LYS A 252 -9.21 4.79 -12.84
CA LYS A 252 -10.55 4.98 -12.27
C LYS A 252 -11.63 5.16 -13.35
N GLN A 253 -11.31 5.84 -14.45
CA GLN A 253 -12.22 6.06 -15.56
C GLN A 253 -12.42 4.81 -16.44
N GLN A 254 -11.37 3.99 -16.60
CA GLN A 254 -11.37 2.88 -17.54
C GLN A 254 -11.93 1.57 -16.95
N PHE A 255 -11.62 1.25 -15.70
CA PHE A 255 -11.90 -0.08 -15.15
C PHE A 255 -13.09 -0.12 -14.19
N GLY A 256 -13.44 0.99 -13.54
CA GLY A 256 -14.56 1.05 -12.59
C GLY A 256 -14.38 0.23 -11.29
N SER A 257 -13.34 -0.61 -11.19
CA SER A 257 -12.96 -1.36 -9.99
C SER A 257 -12.63 -0.43 -8.81
N PRO A 258 -12.79 -0.90 -7.57
CA PRO A 258 -12.20 -0.22 -6.42
C PRO A 258 -10.70 0.01 -6.65
N LEU A 259 -10.24 1.23 -6.42
CA LEU A 259 -8.86 1.62 -6.71
C LEU A 259 -8.15 2.10 -5.45
N ALA A 260 -7.06 1.43 -5.11
CA ALA A 260 -6.14 1.87 -4.08
C ALA A 260 -4.98 2.68 -4.69
N ALA A 261 -4.39 3.56 -3.89
CA ALA A 261 -3.15 4.25 -4.24
C ALA A 261 -2.22 4.29 -3.04
N TYR A 262 -0.93 4.10 -3.27
CA TYR A 262 0.06 4.06 -2.19
C TYR A 262 0.90 5.35 -2.18
N GLN A 263 0.70 6.20 -1.17
CA GLN A 263 1.62 7.29 -0.85
C GLN A 263 2.88 6.71 -0.21
N VAL A 264 3.93 6.51 -1.01
CA VAL A 264 5.07 5.68 -0.60
C VAL A 264 6.03 6.40 0.35
N SER A 265 7.03 5.65 0.82
CA SER A 265 8.03 6.10 1.80
C SER A 265 8.74 7.38 1.39
N GLY A 266 9.17 7.51 0.13
CA GLY A 266 9.81 8.72 -0.37
C GLY A 266 8.88 9.93 -0.41
N GLU A 267 7.61 9.75 -0.75
CA GLU A 267 6.61 10.83 -0.72
C GLU A 267 6.42 11.34 0.72
N TYR A 268 6.31 10.41 1.67
CA TYR A 268 6.24 10.74 3.10
C TYR A 268 7.50 11.47 3.59
N ALA A 269 8.68 10.90 3.31
CA ALA A 269 9.97 11.45 3.74
C ALA A 269 10.22 12.86 3.18
N MET A 270 9.84 13.12 1.93
CA MET A 270 9.94 14.45 1.32
C MET A 270 9.12 15.49 2.09
N ILE A 271 7.89 15.16 2.48
CA ILE A 271 7.02 16.07 3.25
C ILE A 271 7.59 16.29 4.65
N LYS A 272 7.99 15.22 5.35
CA LYS A 272 8.61 15.31 6.69
C LYS A 272 9.87 16.17 6.67
N ALA A 273 10.81 15.89 5.76
CA ALA A 273 12.08 16.61 5.68
C ALA A 273 11.88 18.10 5.32
N ALA A 274 10.95 18.42 4.43
CA ALA A 274 10.63 19.81 4.08
C ALA A 274 9.92 20.55 5.23
N GLY A 275 9.05 19.86 5.97
CA GLY A 275 8.38 20.38 7.17
C GLY A 275 9.36 20.68 8.31
N GLU A 276 10.23 19.73 8.62
CA GLU A 276 11.29 19.88 9.64
C GLU A 276 12.22 21.06 9.36
N ARG A 277 12.46 21.36 8.08
CA ARG A 277 13.30 22.49 7.63
C ARG A 277 12.51 23.80 7.49
N GLY A 278 11.22 23.82 7.79
CA GLY A 278 10.36 24.99 7.64
C GLY A 278 10.16 25.44 6.19
N MET A 279 10.43 24.57 5.21
CA MET A 279 10.24 24.88 3.78
C MET A 279 8.76 24.86 3.39
N LEU A 280 7.95 24.10 4.13
CA LEU A 280 6.50 24.05 3.99
C LEU A 280 5.84 23.77 5.35
N ASP A 281 4.52 23.96 5.40
CA ASP A 281 3.68 23.50 6.50
C ASP A 281 3.36 22.01 6.30
N GLU A 282 3.95 21.15 7.15
CA GLU A 282 3.86 19.69 7.03
C GLU A 282 2.40 19.20 7.00
N GLN A 283 1.58 19.68 7.94
CA GLN A 283 0.21 19.24 8.11
C GLN A 283 -0.64 19.63 6.89
N ARG A 284 -0.46 20.85 6.38
CA ARG A 284 -1.15 21.30 5.16
C ARG A 284 -0.70 20.54 3.93
N ALA A 285 0.61 20.26 3.78
CA ALA A 285 1.14 19.50 2.66
C ALA A 285 0.68 18.04 2.67
N MET A 286 0.61 17.41 3.85
CA MET A 286 0.00 16.09 4.04
C MET A 286 -1.43 16.08 3.53
N TRP A 287 -2.27 17.02 4.00
CA TRP A 287 -3.67 17.10 3.58
C TRP A 287 -3.82 17.33 2.09
N GLU A 288 -3.05 18.26 1.52
CA GLU A 288 -3.10 18.56 0.08
C GLU A 288 -2.74 17.33 -0.76
N THR A 289 -1.77 16.52 -0.31
CA THR A 289 -1.37 15.28 -0.97
C THR A 289 -2.46 14.21 -0.89
N LEU A 290 -3.03 13.97 0.30
CA LEU A 290 -4.11 13.00 0.48
C LEU A 290 -5.36 13.39 -0.33
N TYR A 291 -5.72 14.68 -0.36
CA TYR A 291 -6.80 15.18 -1.20
C TYR A 291 -6.48 15.05 -2.69
N ALA A 292 -5.24 15.25 -3.12
CA ALA A 292 -4.85 15.08 -4.52
C ALA A 292 -5.04 13.62 -4.98
N ILE A 293 -4.62 12.65 -4.14
CA ILE A 293 -4.79 11.22 -4.40
C ILE A 293 -6.28 10.84 -4.48
N ARG A 294 -7.10 11.28 -3.51
CA ARG A 294 -8.56 11.04 -3.55
C ARG A 294 -9.22 11.70 -4.76
N ARG A 295 -8.87 12.96 -5.05
CA ARG A 295 -9.42 13.72 -6.18
C ARG A 295 -9.08 13.07 -7.52
N ALA A 296 -7.92 12.43 -7.64
CA ALA A 296 -7.54 11.68 -8.83
C ALA A 296 -8.47 10.49 -9.06
N GLY A 297 -8.90 9.81 -8.00
CA GLY A 297 -9.94 8.77 -8.09
C GLY A 297 -9.77 7.58 -7.17
N ALA A 298 -8.69 7.51 -6.39
CA ALA A 298 -8.39 6.37 -5.51
C ALA A 298 -9.39 6.29 -4.35
N ASP A 299 -10.13 5.19 -4.23
CA ASP A 299 -11.09 4.93 -3.14
C ASP A 299 -10.40 4.64 -1.80
N ILE A 300 -9.19 4.05 -1.86
CA ILE A 300 -8.38 3.66 -0.70
C ILE A 300 -6.99 4.31 -0.82
N VAL A 301 -6.46 4.82 0.27
CA VAL A 301 -5.11 5.39 0.32
C VAL A 301 -4.27 4.67 1.37
N LEU A 302 -3.18 4.02 0.93
CA LEU A 302 -2.15 3.51 1.82
C LEU A 302 -1.20 4.65 2.13
N SER A 303 -1.08 5.02 3.41
CA SER A 303 -0.27 6.17 3.82
C SER A 303 0.31 5.99 5.22
N TYR A 304 1.59 6.35 5.38
CA TYR A 304 2.24 6.46 6.69
C TYR A 304 1.67 7.61 7.54
N PHE A 305 1.02 8.61 6.92
CA PHE A 305 0.31 9.67 7.62
C PHE A 305 -1.08 9.24 8.13
N ALA A 306 -1.54 8.01 7.88
CA ALA A 306 -2.90 7.59 8.19
C ALA A 306 -3.37 7.89 9.63
N PRO A 307 -2.58 7.60 10.69
CA PRO A 307 -2.99 7.95 12.06
C PRO A 307 -3.09 9.46 12.28
N CYS A 308 -2.11 10.22 11.79
CA CYS A 308 -2.05 11.68 11.93
C CYS A 308 -3.23 12.36 11.21
N ALA A 309 -3.58 11.88 10.02
CA ALA A 309 -4.74 12.39 9.27
C ALA A 309 -6.06 12.05 9.96
N ALA A 310 -6.21 10.83 10.49
CA ALA A 310 -7.42 10.41 11.18
C ALA A 310 -7.65 11.14 12.51
N GLU A 311 -6.59 11.49 13.25
CA GLU A 311 -6.68 12.31 14.48
C GLU A 311 -7.21 13.73 14.24
N GLN A 312 -7.23 14.18 12.98
CA GLN A 312 -7.65 15.52 12.59
C GLN A 312 -9.02 15.55 11.89
N LEU A 313 -9.66 14.39 11.70
CA LEU A 313 -11.00 14.22 11.10
C LEU A 313 -12.07 14.07 12.19
#